data_AF-A0A928KXR8-F1
#
_entry.id   AF-A0A928KXR8-F1
#
_cell.length_a   1.000
_cell.length_b   1.000
_cell.length_c   1.000
_cell.angle_alpha   90.00
_cell.angle_beta   90.00
_cell.angle_gamma   90.00
#
_symmetry.space_group_name_H-M   'P 1'
#
loop_
_entity.id
_entity.type
_entity.pdbx_description
1 polymer ?
#
loop_
_entity_poly.entity_id
_entity_poly.type
_entity_poly.pdbx_seq_one_letter_code
_entity_poly.pdbx_strand_id
1 'polypeptide(L)' 'MDIKAKIEELAEKIKNDKDLLNKFNSNPVATLEGLLGVDLPDAQVQQLIDGIKAKISIDDIGDKLSGLFGKK' A
#
# COMPACT_ATOMS: atom_id res chain seq x y z
N MET A 1 2.11 13.93 12.08
CA MET A 1 1.55 13.22 10.91
C MET A 1 1.14 11.84 11.39
N ASP A 2 -0.11 11.44 11.15
CA ASP A 2 -0.55 10.06 11.45
C ASP A 2 -0.06 9.12 10.34
N ILE A 3 1.08 8.49 10.58
CA ILE A 3 1.70 7.54 9.63
C ILE A 3 0.72 6.38 9.33
N LYS A 4 -0.04 5.92 10.32
CA LYS A 4 -1.05 4.86 10.14
C LYS A 4 -2.14 5.26 9.15
N ALA A 5 -2.72 6.45 9.33
CA ALA A 5 -3.75 6.95 8.42
C ALA A 5 -3.21 7.11 6.99
N LYS A 6 -1.95 7.56 6.86
CA LYS A 6 -1.29 7.66 5.55
C LYS A 6 -1.05 6.30 4.90
N ILE A 7 -0.66 5.29 5.69
CA ILE A 7 -0.53 3.90 5.18
C ILE A 7 -1.86 3.42 4.62
N GLU A 8 -2.96 3.59 5.35
CA GLU A 8 -4.27 3.14 4.91
C GLU A 8 -4.73 3.87 3.64
N GLU A 9 -4.63 5.20 3.61
CA GLU A 9 -4.98 6.02 2.46
C GLU A 9 -4.18 5.64 1.21
N LEU A 10 -2.85 5.50 1.35
CA LEU A 10 -1.97 5.15 0.25
C LEU A 10 -2.18 3.70 -0.20
N ALA A 11 -2.38 2.76 0.73
CA ALA A 11 -2.63 1.36 0.40
C ALA A 11 -3.92 1.22 -0.40
N GLU A 12 -5.02 1.85 0.02
CA GLU A 12 -6.28 1.88 -0.72
C GLU A 12 -6.10 2.51 -2.10
N LYS A 13 -5.39 3.63 -2.19
CA LYS A 13 -5.16 4.32 -3.48
C LYS A 13 -4.32 3.46 -4.44
N ILE A 14 -3.22 2.88 -3.94
CA ILE A 14 -2.31 2.03 -4.71
C ILE A 14 -3.01 0.72 -5.12
N LYS A 15 -3.83 0.13 -4.24
CA LYS A 15 -4.61 -1.08 -4.54
C LYS A 15 -5.64 -0.84 -5.66
N ASN A 16 -6.34 0.29 -5.61
CA ASN A 16 -7.41 0.62 -6.54
C ASN A 16 -6.89 1.19 -7.89
N ASP A 17 -5.66 1.67 -7.95
CA ASP A 17 -5.02 2.20 -9.16
C ASP A 17 -3.92 1.25 -9.65
N LYS A 18 -4.19 0.55 -10.76
CA LYS A 18 -3.25 -0.41 -11.34
C LYS A 18 -1.92 0.21 -11.77
N ASP A 19 -1.91 1.47 -12.22
CA ASP A 19 -0.67 2.14 -12.60
C ASP A 19 0.16 2.48 -11.37
N LEU A 20 -0.48 2.94 -10.29
CA LEU A 20 0.20 3.15 -9.01
C LEU A 20 0.69 1.84 -8.40
N LEU A 21 -0.09 0.75 -8.50
CA LEU A 21 0.35 -0.57 -8.05
C LEU A 21 1.61 -1.03 -8.79
N ASN A 22 1.64 -0.89 -10.10
CA ASN A 22 2.80 -1.27 -10.92
C ASN A 22 4.02 -0.40 -10.62
N LYS A 23 3.83 0.92 -10.47
CA LYS A 23 4.89 1.86 -10.09
C LYS A 23 5.40 1.58 -8.68
N PHE A 24 4.51 1.31 -7.73
CA PHE A 24 4.87 1.00 -6.35
C PHE A 24 5.63 -0.33 -6.25
N ASN A 25 5.23 -1.35 -7.00
CA ASN A 25 5.96 -2.63 -7.05
C ASN A 25 7.35 -2.49 -7.67
N SER A 26 7.51 -1.60 -8.66
CA SER A 26 8.79 -1.38 -9.34
C SER A 26 9.71 -0.43 -8.57
N ASN A 27 9.15 0.64 -8.02
CA ASN A 27 9.89 1.72 -7.38
C ASN A 27 9.04 2.38 -6.27
N PRO A 28 8.93 1.73 -5.10
CA PRO A 28 8.02 2.15 -4.04
C PRO A 28 8.42 3.50 -3.43
N VAL A 29 9.72 3.77 -3.25
CA VAL A 29 10.24 5.04 -2.70
C VAL A 29 9.78 6.23 -3.56
N ALA A 30 10.14 6.24 -4.85
CA ALA A 30 9.79 7.30 -5.77
C ALA A 30 8.26 7.47 -5.94
N THR A 31 7.51 6.37 -5.84
CA THR A 31 6.04 6.42 -5.90
C THR A 31 5.48 7.13 -4.68
N LEU A 32 5.99 6.85 -3.49
CA LEU A 32 5.53 7.50 -2.25
C LEU A 32 5.93 8.96 -2.19
N GLU A 33 7.17 9.29 -2.52
CA GLU A 33 7.65 10.68 -2.59
C GLU A 33 6.83 11.50 -3.59
N GLY A 34 6.56 10.93 -4.78
CA GLY A 34 5.71 11.57 -5.80
C GLY A 34 4.25 11.74 -5.38
N LEU A 35 3.69 10.80 -4.60
CA LEU A 35 2.32 10.88 -4.09
C LEU A 35 2.18 11.88 -2.94
N LEU A 36 3.21 12.00 -2.10
CA LEU A 36 3.20 12.87 -0.93
C LEU A 36 3.73 14.28 -1.24
N GLY A 37 4.46 14.44 -2.34
CA GLY A 37 5.06 15.71 -2.75
C GLY A 37 6.11 16.23 -1.76
N VAL A 38 6.70 15.33 -0.97
CA VAL A 38 7.71 15.64 0.05
C VAL A 38 8.81 14.59 0.04
N ASP A 39 10.04 15.03 0.32
CA ASP A 39 11.17 14.14 0.57
C ASP A 39 11.08 13.64 2.02
N LEU A 40 10.80 12.36 2.18
CA LEU A 40 10.74 11.71 3.48
C LEU A 40 12.09 11.09 3.83
N PRO A 41 12.45 11.01 5.11
CA PRO A 41 13.61 10.23 5.53
C PRO A 41 13.44 8.75 5.17
N ASP A 42 14.51 8.11 4.70
CA ASP A 42 14.53 6.69 4.29
C ASP A 42 13.83 5.75 5.28
N ALA A 43 14.06 5.96 6.58
CA ALA A 43 13.44 5.17 7.64
C ALA A 43 11.90 5.28 7.63
N GLN A 44 11.35 6.48 7.42
CA GLN A 44 9.91 6.69 7.36
C GLN A 44 9.31 6.14 6.08
N VAL A 45 10.01 6.33 4.94
CA VAL A 45 9.61 5.74 3.66
C VAL A 45 9.51 4.23 3.79
N GLN A 46 10.52 3.59 4.37
CA GLN A 46 10.52 2.14 4.53
C GLN A 46 9.35 1.65 5.39
N GLN A 47 9.03 2.34 6.48
CA GLN A 47 7.86 2.02 7.30
C GLN A 47 6.53 2.16 6.52
N LEU A 48 6.41 3.18 5.67
CA LEU A 48 5.25 3.34 4.79
C LEU A 48 5.17 2.19 3.78
N ILE A 49 6.28 1.84 3.12
CA ILE A 49 6.35 0.75 2.15
C ILE A 49 5.89 -0.56 2.78
N ASP A 50 6.46 -0.90 3.93
CA ASP A 50 6.16 -2.16 4.61
C ASP A 50 4.70 -2.19 5.09
N GLY A 51 4.21 -1.08 5.65
CA GLY A 51 2.82 -0.94 6.06
C GLY A 51 1.84 -1.09 4.90
N ILE A 52 2.13 -0.46 3.76
CA ILE A 52 1.30 -0.52 2.55
C ILE A 52 1.29 -1.94 1.98
N LYS A 53 2.46 -2.57 1.84
CA LYS A 53 2.56 -3.96 1.37
C LYS A 53 1.81 -4.93 2.27
N ALA A 54 1.96 -4.77 3.58
CA ALA A 54 1.25 -5.59 4.56
C ALA A 54 -0.27 -5.43 4.41
N LYS A 55 -0.77 -4.19 4.29
CA LYS A 55 -2.19 -3.90 4.13
C LYS A 55 -2.77 -4.49 2.84
N ILE A 56 -2.10 -4.28 1.70
CA ILE A 56 -2.52 -4.84 0.40
C ILE A 56 -2.52 -6.38 0.46
N SER A 57 -1.49 -6.99 1.06
CA SER A 57 -1.41 -8.45 1.19
C SER A 57 -2.52 -9.03 2.07
N ILE A 58 -2.84 -8.36 3.20
CA ILE A 58 -3.95 -8.77 4.09
C ILE A 58 -5.28 -8.72 3.34
N ASP A 59 -5.51 -7.67 2.57
CA ASP A 59 -6.73 -7.52 1.79
C ASP A 59 -6.85 -8.57 0.66
N ASP A 60 -5.75 -8.83 -0.06
CA ASP A 60 -5.70 -9.89 -1.08
C ASP A 60 -6.00 -11.28 -0.49
N ILE A 61 -5.52 -11.53 0.74
CA ILE A 61 -5.84 -12.75 1.49
C ILE A 61 -7.30 -12.74 1.92
N GLY A 62 -7.82 -11.61 2.43
CA GLY A 62 -9.21 -11.45 2.82
C GLY A 62 -10.19 -11.74 1.68
N ASP A 63 -9.91 -11.22 0.49
CA ASP A 63 -10.73 -11.46 -0.71
C ASP A 63 -10.65 -12.93 -1.16
N LYS A 64 -9.47 -13.56 -1.10
CA LYS A 64 -9.33 -14.98 -1.44
C LYS A 64 -9.97 -15.92 -0.41
N LEU A 65 -9.83 -15.61 0.88
CA LEU A 65 -10.43 -16.40 1.95
C LEU A 65 -11.95 -16.23 1.97
N SER A 66 -12.49 -15.02 1.81
CA SER A 66 -13.94 -14.81 1.70
C SER A 66 -14.53 -15.54 0.49
N GLY A 67 -13.83 -15.54 -0.65
CA GLY A 67 -14.22 -16.30 -1.84
C GLY A 67 -14.21 -17.82 -1.66
N LEU A 68 -13.35 -18.36 -0.78
CA LEU A 68 -13.28 -19.79 -0.47
C LEU A 68 -14.26 -20.22 0.66
N PHE A 69 -14.46 -19.37 1.67
CA PHE A 69 -15.36 -19.66 2.80
C PHE A 69 -16.84 -19.39 2.49
N GLY A 70 -17.15 -18.57 1.47
CA GLY A 70 -18.52 -18.25 1.04
C GLY A 70 -19.20 -19.33 0.19
N LYS A 71 -18.56 -20.48 -0.06
CA LYS A 71 -19.09 -21.57 -0.88
C LYS A 71 -19.40 -22.80 -0.01
N LYS A 72 -20.49 -22.72 0.77
CA LYS A 72 -21.17 -23.88 1.36
C LYS A 72 -22.67 -23.71 1.22
#